data_AF-A0AAX1J7J0-F1
#
_entry.id   AF-A0AAX1J7J0-F1
#
_cell.length_a   1.000
_cell.length_b   1.000
_cell.length_c   1.000
_cell.angle_alpha   90.00
_cell.angle_beta   90.00
_cell.angle_gamma   90.00
#
_symmetry.space_group_name_H-M   'P 1'
#
loop_
_entity.id
_entity.type
_entity.pdbx_description
1 polymer ?
#
loop_
_entity_poly.entity_id
_entity_poly.type
_entity_poly.pdbx_seq_one_letter_code
_entity_poly.pdbx_strand_id
1 'polypeptide(L)'
;MSDVHRSAAPHLLSKSTLVGKDDQLKFIEHVGARVGVDPATDIRPALMVHTSLPTVKFVLDRWLTAHSDESRPFHVQMDEASRITLVGFE
;
A
#
# COMPACT_ATOMS: atom_id res chain seq x y z
N MET A 1 8.63 -12.81 -24.48
CA MET A 1 9.12 -13.99 -23.73
C MET A 1 9.79 -13.48 -22.46
N SER A 2 9.03 -13.37 -21.38
CA SER A 2 9.53 -13.21 -20.00
C SER A 2 8.52 -13.89 -19.08
N ASP A 3 8.58 -15.21 -19.03
CA ASP A 3 8.02 -15.98 -17.92
C ASP A 3 8.92 -15.73 -16.71
N VAL A 4 8.59 -14.68 -15.94
CA VAL A 4 9.10 -14.55 -14.59
C VAL A 4 8.24 -15.45 -13.71
N HIS A 5 8.85 -16.57 -13.36
CA HIS A 5 8.48 -17.56 -12.34
C HIS A 5 7.62 -16.98 -11.20
N ARG A 6 6.29 -17.04 -11.33
CA ARG A 6 5.32 -16.69 -10.28
C ARG A 6 5.21 -17.84 -9.27
N SER A 7 6.31 -18.16 -8.60
CA SER A 7 6.37 -19.16 -7.52
C SER A 7 6.31 -18.48 -6.14
N ALA A 8 5.54 -17.40 -6.02
CA ALA A 8 5.16 -16.84 -4.74
C ALA A 8 3.77 -17.38 -4.43
N ALA A 9 3.65 -18.21 -3.39
CA ALA A 9 2.37 -18.69 -2.87
C ALA A 9 1.49 -17.48 -2.50
N PRO A 10 0.50 -17.08 -3.32
CA PRO A 10 -0.20 -15.80 -3.14
C PRO A 10 -1.01 -15.79 -1.83
N HIS A 11 -1.40 -16.97 -1.38
CA HIS A 11 -2.10 -17.20 -0.11
C HIS A 11 -1.24 -16.94 1.14
N LEU A 12 0.09 -16.81 1.02
CA LEU A 12 0.95 -16.43 2.14
C LEU A 12 0.96 -14.91 2.34
N LEU A 13 0.88 -14.14 1.26
CA LEU A 13 0.76 -12.68 1.32
C LEU A 13 -0.59 -12.25 1.89
N SER A 14 -1.67 -12.97 1.59
CA SER A 14 -2.99 -12.67 2.15
C SER A 14 -3.03 -12.79 3.68
N LYS A 15 -2.20 -13.67 4.26
CA LYS A 15 -2.07 -13.91 5.71
C LYS A 15 -0.99 -13.08 6.39
N SER A 16 -0.15 -12.38 5.62
CA SER A 16 0.95 -11.58 6.15
C SER A 16 0.48 -10.16 6.46
N THR A 17 1.01 -9.59 7.55
CA THR A 17 0.92 -8.15 7.77
C THR A 17 2.02 -7.49 6.96
N LEU A 18 1.67 -6.55 6.06
CA LEU A 18 2.65 -5.89 5.19
C LEU A 18 3.73 -5.14 5.98
N VAL A 19 3.36 -4.59 7.13
CA VAL A 19 4.20 -3.74 7.99
C VAL A 19 3.84 -3.99 9.45
N GLY A 20 4.84 -4.31 10.28
CA GLY A 20 4.66 -4.48 11.73
C GLY A 20 4.22 -3.19 12.43
N LYS A 21 3.66 -3.29 13.64
CA LYS A 21 3.15 -2.12 14.37
C LYS A 21 4.21 -1.03 14.61
N ASP A 22 5.43 -1.42 14.99
CA ASP A 22 6.51 -0.47 15.25
C ASP A 22 6.96 0.26 13.97
N ASP A 23 6.89 -0.43 12.82
CA ASP A 23 7.23 0.18 11.53
C ASP A 23 6.09 1.09 11.02
N GLN A 24 4.83 0.80 11.38
CA GLN A 24 3.73 1.73 11.12
C GLN A 24 3.93 3.06 11.86
N LEU A 25 4.38 3.03 13.12
CA LEU A 25 4.69 4.24 13.87
C LEU A 25 5.78 5.08 13.18
N LYS A 26 6.86 4.44 12.73
CA LYS A 26 7.92 5.12 11.95
C LYS A 26 7.38 5.73 10.65
N PHE A 27 6.45 5.05 9.96
CA PHE A 27 5.81 5.63 8.79
C PHE A 27 4.98 6.86 9.12
N ILE A 28 4.26 6.87 10.23
CA ILE A 28 3.49 8.03 10.70
C ILE A 28 4.43 9.21 10.96
N GLU A 29 5.56 8.96 11.62
CA GLU A 29 6.61 9.97 11.85
C GLU A 29 7.17 10.52 10.53
N HIS A 30 7.52 9.65 9.58
CA HIS A 30 8.04 10.05 8.27
C HIS A 30 7.03 10.83 7.44
N VAL A 31 5.75 10.42 7.46
CA VAL A 31 4.68 11.16 6.78
C VAL A 31 4.48 12.52 7.43
N GLY A 32 4.46 12.60 8.77
CA GLY A 32 4.37 13.86 9.51
C GLY A 32 5.48 14.83 9.12
N ALA A 33 6.74 14.35 9.13
CA ALA A 33 7.89 15.13 8.66
C ALA A 33 7.75 15.59 7.20
N ARG A 34 7.20 14.74 6.32
CA ARG A 34 7.04 15.05 4.90
C ARG A 34 5.93 16.07 4.62
N VAL A 35 4.85 16.05 5.39
CA VAL A 35 3.73 16.99 5.23
C VAL A 35 3.82 18.21 6.16
N GLY A 36 4.89 18.30 6.96
CA GLY A 36 5.23 19.47 7.77
C GLY A 36 4.40 19.61 9.05
N VAL A 37 3.96 18.50 9.64
CA VAL A 37 3.12 18.49 10.85
C VAL A 37 3.68 17.56 11.93
N ASP A 38 3.35 17.84 13.18
CA ASP A 38 3.65 16.95 14.30
C ASP A 38 2.56 15.87 14.40
N PRO A 39 2.87 14.58 14.19
CA PRO A 39 1.89 13.50 14.25
C PRO A 39 1.32 13.26 15.67
N ALA A 40 1.92 13.82 16.73
CA ALA A 40 1.36 13.74 18.07
C ALA A 40 0.16 14.70 18.27
N THR A 41 0.07 15.74 17.44
CA THR A 41 -0.97 16.79 17.54
C THR A 41 -1.84 16.90 16.27
N ASP A 42 -1.41 16.28 15.17
CA ASP A 42 -2.16 16.17 13.92
C ASP A 42 -2.41 14.70 13.54
N ILE A 43 -3.67 14.34 13.37
CA ILE A 43 -4.09 12.96 13.06
C ILE A 43 -3.88 12.59 11.57
N ARG A 44 -3.68 13.56 10.68
CA ARG A 44 -3.60 13.32 9.23
C ARG A 44 -2.51 12.31 8.85
N PRO A 45 -1.26 12.37 9.36
CA PRO A 45 -0.24 11.37 9.05
C PRO A 45 -0.64 9.95 9.41
N ALA A 46 -1.31 9.77 10.57
CA ALA A 46 -1.83 8.47 11.00
C ALA A 46 -2.88 7.94 10.03
N LEU A 47 -3.83 8.78 9.62
CA LEU A 47 -4.86 8.40 8.66
C LEU A 47 -4.29 8.07 7.28
N MET A 48 -3.30 8.83 6.79
CA MET A 48 -2.62 8.53 5.53
C MET A 48 -1.94 7.16 5.56
N VAL A 49 -1.25 6.80 6.64
CA VAL A 49 -0.60 5.49 6.79
C VAL A 49 -1.63 4.36 6.94
N HIS A 50 -2.63 4.55 7.79
CA HIS A 50 -3.65 3.53 8.06
C HIS A 50 -4.59 3.26 6.88
N THR A 51 -4.73 4.21 5.95
CA THR A 51 -5.51 4.01 4.72
C THR A 51 -4.65 3.51 3.56
N SER A 52 -3.42 4.02 3.40
CA SER A 52 -2.53 3.61 2.31
C SER A 52 -2.04 2.16 2.43
N LEU A 53 -1.71 1.67 3.63
CA LEU A 53 -1.20 0.30 3.79
C LEU A 53 -2.22 -0.79 3.39
N PRO A 54 -3.50 -0.72 3.84
CA PRO A 54 -4.54 -1.62 3.33
C PRO A 54 -4.75 -1.49 1.82
N THR A 55 -4.72 -0.28 1.26
CA THR A 55 -4.84 -0.07 -0.19
C THR A 55 -3.71 -0.76 -0.96
N VAL A 56 -2.46 -0.61 -0.52
CA VAL A 56 -1.30 -1.28 -1.12
C VAL A 56 -1.46 -2.79 -1.04
N LYS A 57 -1.86 -3.32 0.12
CA LYS A 57 -2.12 -4.75 0.29
C LYS A 57 -3.21 -5.25 -0.66
N PHE A 58 -4.30 -4.51 -0.79
CA PHE A 58 -5.40 -4.85 -1.70
C PHE A 58 -4.94 -4.93 -3.16
N VAL A 59 -4.19 -3.94 -3.64
CA VAL A 59 -3.68 -3.94 -5.02
C VAL A 59 -2.70 -5.08 -5.25
N LEU A 60 -1.82 -5.37 -4.29
CA LEU A 60 -0.90 -6.52 -4.35
C LEU A 60 -1.65 -7.85 -4.41
N ASP A 61 -2.61 -8.07 -3.50
CA ASP A 61 -3.41 -9.30 -3.44
C ASP A 61 -4.19 -9.49 -4.75
N ARG A 62 -4.81 -8.43 -5.28
CA ARG A 62 -5.51 -8.46 -6.58
C ARG A 62 -4.55 -8.78 -7.71
N TRP A 63 -3.39 -8.13 -7.77
CA TRP A 63 -2.44 -8.34 -8.85
C TRP A 63 -1.92 -9.77 -8.86
N LEU A 64 -1.55 -10.32 -7.69
CA LEU A 64 -1.01 -11.69 -7.56
C LEU A 64 -2.03 -12.79 -7.88
N THR A 65 -3.32 -12.53 -7.65
CA THR A 65 -4.40 -13.49 -7.89
C THR A 65 -5.05 -13.35 -9.27
N ALA A 66 -4.83 -12.25 -9.98
CA ALA A 66 -5.35 -12.06 -11.33
C ALA A 66 -4.66 -12.99 -12.35
N HIS A 67 -5.44 -13.53 -13.29
CA HIS A 67 -4.96 -14.26 -14.46
C HIS A 67 -4.21 -13.30 -15.40
N SER A 68 -3.11 -13.78 -16.00
CA SER A 68 -2.10 -12.96 -16.68
C SER A 68 -2.61 -12.20 -17.91
N ASP A 69 -3.65 -12.67 -18.58
CA ASP A 69 -4.21 -12.04 -19.77
C ASP A 69 -5.21 -10.90 -19.48
N GLU A 70 -5.64 -10.73 -18.22
CA GLU A 70 -6.76 -9.83 -17.88
C GLU A 70 -6.37 -8.64 -17.00
N SER A 71 -5.12 -8.56 -16.53
CA SER A 71 -4.72 -7.57 -15.51
C SER A 71 -3.95 -6.39 -16.09
N ARG A 72 -4.44 -5.17 -15.85
CA ARG A 72 -3.70 -3.92 -16.12
C ARG A 72 -2.32 -3.97 -15.43
N PRO A 73 -1.28 -3.29 -15.95
CA PRO A 73 0.03 -3.26 -15.30
C PRO A 73 -0.06 -2.84 -13.82
N PHE A 74 0.68 -3.52 -12.94
CA PHE A 74 0.64 -3.29 -11.48
C PHE A 74 0.80 -1.82 -11.10
N HIS A 75 1.79 -1.13 -11.68
CA HIS A 75 2.08 0.27 -11.37
C HIS A 75 0.90 1.20 -11.70
N VAL A 76 0.13 0.92 -12.76
CA VAL A 76 -1.07 1.70 -13.11
C VAL A 76 -2.15 1.52 -12.06
N GLN A 77 -2.40 0.26 -11.64
CA GLN A 77 -3.39 -0.04 -10.60
C GLN A 77 -2.99 0.58 -9.25
N MET A 78 -1.69 0.55 -8.91
CA MET A 78 -1.17 1.13 -7.68
C MET A 78 -1.32 2.65 -7.68
N ASP A 79 -0.89 3.32 -8.75
CA ASP A 79 -0.96 4.78 -8.89
C ASP A 79 -2.41 5.30 -8.84
N GLU A 80 -3.34 4.59 -9.50
CA GLU A 80 -4.78 4.88 -9.41
C GLU A 80 -5.31 4.73 -7.98
N ALA A 81 -5.00 3.60 -7.31
CA ALA A 81 -5.49 3.34 -5.97
C ALA A 81 -4.91 4.30 -4.92
N SER A 82 -3.63 4.66 -5.06
CA SER A 82 -2.98 5.66 -4.21
C SER A 82 -3.61 7.04 -4.38
N ARG A 83 -3.85 7.49 -5.63
CA ARG A 83 -4.56 8.75 -5.88
C ARG A 83 -5.93 8.79 -5.20
N ILE A 84 -6.75 7.74 -5.40
CA ILE A 84 -8.09 7.67 -4.81
C ILE A 84 -8.02 7.69 -3.28
N THR A 85 -7.08 6.94 -2.70
CA THR A 85 -6.95 6.81 -1.24
C THR A 85 -6.47 8.11 -0.59
N LEU A 86 -5.59 8.85 -1.27
CA LEU A 86 -4.89 9.98 -0.68
C LEU A 86 -5.47 11.35 -1.05
N VAL A 87 -6.43 11.43 -1.99
CA VAL A 87 -7.04 12.69 -2.44
C VAL A 87 -7.63 13.55 -1.31
N GLY A 88 -8.04 12.92 -0.20
CA GLY A 88 -8.57 13.63 0.97
C GLY A 88 -7.51 14.25 1.89
N PHE A 89 -6.22 14.12 1.57
CA PHE A 89 -5.09 14.55 2.42
C PHE A 89 -4.15 15.55 1.73
N GLU A 90 -4.57 16.13 0.60
CA GLU A 90 -3.85 17.23 -0.07
C GLU A 90 -3.86 18.54 0.75
#